data_AF-A0A5C8VKX7-F1
#
_entry.id   AF-A0A5C8VKX7-F1
#
_cell.length_a   1.000
_cell.length_b   1.000
_cell.length_c   1.000
_cell.angle_alpha   90.00
_cell.angle_beta   90.00
_cell.angle_gamma   90.00
#
_symmetry.space_group_name_H-M   'P 1'
#
loop_
_entity.id
_entity.type
_entity.pdbx_description
1 polymer ?
#
loop_
_entity_poly.entity_id
_entity_poly.type
_entity_poly.pdbx_seq_one_letter_code
_entity_poly.pdbx_strand_id
1 'polypeptide(L)'
;MHADFQTILNWRLLAGSHPFPGPDGGTCINEAAIVAAGLPYKAIRSSADCPPCFSRPIAAYALGLNDAMPDDARPQLIAFVLRLSGSADRPDVEAARTRRLALDSIRQILAPLCARAGMAEHAEACAGAPDLSLALAAARSAEWQGGALAQEAARMRRWRDGALQSAVARTATAAQRASEDARCAAEVAEGAAPFVPDTWARACTILDAALAIGRQAPEIDLVGARARLDAARAGIPA
;
A
#
# COMPACT_ATOMS: atom_id res chain seq x y z
N MET A 1 32.41 10.53 12.88
CA MET A 1 31.94 11.20 11.65
C MET A 1 30.67 10.49 11.23
N HIS A 2 29.58 11.25 11.13
CA HIS A 2 28.19 10.82 11.26
C HIS A 2 27.70 9.89 10.14
N ALA A 3 27.33 8.65 10.50
CA ALA A 3 26.46 7.79 9.70
C ALA A 3 25.03 7.75 10.31
N ASP A 4 24.62 8.88 10.89
CA ASP A 4 23.55 9.06 11.89
C ASP A 4 22.30 9.63 11.21
N PHE A 5 21.18 8.89 11.20
CA PHE A 5 19.86 9.26 10.61
C PHE A 5 19.79 9.54 9.10
N GLN A 6 20.79 10.22 8.52
CA GLN A 6 20.96 10.44 7.08
C GLN A 6 20.90 9.13 6.29
N THR A 7 21.34 8.01 6.85
CA THR A 7 21.26 6.71 6.16
C THR A 7 19.83 6.19 6.04
N ILE A 8 18.93 6.45 7.01
CA ILE A 8 17.51 6.11 6.86
C ILE A 8 16.84 7.07 5.86
N LEU A 9 17.19 8.37 5.93
CA LEU A 9 16.67 9.37 4.99
C LEU A 9 17.13 9.12 3.55
N ASN A 10 18.32 8.56 3.36
CA ASN A 10 18.86 8.16 2.06
C ASN A 10 18.62 6.67 1.76
N TRP A 11 17.81 5.98 2.57
CA TRP A 11 17.54 4.56 2.38
C TRP A 11 16.77 4.33 1.08
N ARG A 12 17.35 3.55 0.18
CA ARG A 12 16.65 3.19 -1.05
C ARG A 12 15.68 2.03 -0.81
N LEU A 13 14.40 2.28 -1.07
CA LEU A 13 13.39 1.21 -1.11
C LEU A 13 13.44 0.49 -2.45
N LEU A 14 13.44 -0.85 -2.40
CA LEU A 14 13.41 -1.75 -3.55
C LEU A 14 12.15 -2.63 -3.50
N ALA A 15 11.67 -3.02 -4.68
CA ALA A 15 10.56 -3.98 -4.80
C ALA A 15 11.04 -5.41 -4.48
N GLY A 16 10.18 -6.21 -3.84
CA GLY A 16 10.48 -7.59 -3.48
C GLY A 16 11.31 -7.76 -2.20
N SER A 17 11.70 -9.01 -1.91
CA SER A 17 12.41 -9.41 -0.69
C SER A 17 13.92 -9.53 -0.91
N HIS A 18 14.73 -9.22 0.11
CA HIS A 18 16.20 -9.15 -0.04
C HIS A 18 16.94 -9.96 1.04
N PRO A 19 18.06 -10.64 0.73
CA PRO A 19 18.81 -11.45 1.69
C PRO A 19 19.48 -10.63 2.81
N PHE A 20 19.92 -9.39 2.53
CA PHE A 20 20.26 -8.29 3.45
C PHE A 20 20.83 -7.15 2.57
N PRO A 21 20.48 -5.86 2.77
CA PRO A 21 21.00 -4.80 1.93
C PRO A 21 22.44 -4.41 2.29
N GLY A 22 23.22 -3.99 1.29
CA GLY A 22 24.51 -3.34 1.49
C GLY A 22 24.42 -2.00 2.27
N PRO A 23 25.55 -1.30 2.48
CA PRO A 23 25.66 -0.15 3.37
C PRO A 23 24.74 1.05 3.04
N ASP A 24 24.25 1.15 1.80
CA ASP A 24 23.38 2.22 1.30
C ASP A 24 21.88 1.89 1.40
N GLY A 25 21.52 0.75 2.01
CA GLY A 25 20.15 0.25 1.98
C GLY A 25 19.80 -0.41 0.64
N GLY A 26 18.57 -0.92 0.54
CA GLY A 26 18.12 -1.71 -0.60
C GLY A 26 17.16 -2.83 -0.21
N THR A 27 16.05 -2.47 0.41
CA THR A 27 15.06 -3.43 0.92
C THR A 27 13.63 -2.95 0.67
N CYS A 28 12.64 -3.81 0.88
CA CYS A 28 11.26 -3.34 0.96
C CYS A 28 11.02 -2.49 2.21
N ILE A 29 9.90 -1.76 2.23
CA ILE A 29 9.49 -0.91 3.35
C ILE A 29 9.42 -1.65 4.71
N ASN A 30 8.95 -2.90 4.73
CA ASN A 30 8.80 -3.66 5.97
C ASN A 30 10.18 -4.09 6.52
N GLU A 31 11.09 -4.51 5.65
CA GLU A 31 12.49 -4.80 6.01
C GLU A 31 13.19 -3.52 6.49
N ALA A 32 12.96 -2.37 5.85
CA ALA A 32 13.49 -1.09 6.30
C ALA A 32 12.98 -0.73 7.71
N ALA A 33 11.70 -0.99 7.99
CA ALA A 33 11.11 -0.77 9.31
C ALA A 33 11.66 -1.72 10.39
N ILE A 34 11.98 -2.97 10.05
CA ILE A 34 12.66 -3.91 10.95
C ILE A 34 14.03 -3.35 11.36
N VAL A 35 14.82 -2.90 10.38
CA VAL A 35 16.14 -2.31 10.62
C VAL A 35 16.03 -1.03 11.44
N ALA A 36 15.12 -0.13 11.09
CA ALA A 36 14.91 1.13 11.83
C ALA A 36 14.43 0.90 13.27
N ALA A 37 13.69 -0.18 13.50
CA ALA A 37 13.25 -0.61 14.83
C ALA A 37 14.31 -1.40 15.61
N GLY A 38 15.49 -1.68 15.02
CA GLY A 38 16.53 -2.51 15.65
C GLY A 38 16.17 -3.94 15.90
N LEU A 39 15.20 -4.45 15.17
CA LEU A 39 14.80 -5.83 15.27
C LEU A 39 15.78 -6.69 14.46
N PRO A 40 15.98 -7.97 14.83
CA PRO A 40 16.78 -8.88 14.03
C PRO A 40 16.27 -8.90 12.59
N TYR A 41 17.19 -8.70 11.64
CA TYR A 41 16.84 -8.68 10.23
C TYR A 41 16.26 -10.03 9.80
N LYS A 42 15.21 -9.97 8.96
CA LYS A 42 14.63 -11.11 8.27
C LYS A 42 14.11 -10.64 6.92
N ALA A 43 14.36 -11.42 5.88
CA ALA A 43 13.74 -11.20 4.57
C ALA A 43 12.21 -11.34 4.67
N ILE A 44 11.47 -10.39 4.10
CA ILE A 44 10.00 -10.34 4.18
C ILE A 44 9.40 -10.65 2.81
N ARG A 45 8.73 -11.81 2.68
CA ARG A 45 8.03 -12.20 1.44
C ARG A 45 6.54 -11.90 1.51
N SER A 46 6.00 -11.86 2.73
CA SER A 46 4.60 -11.56 3.00
C SER A 46 4.45 -10.81 4.32
N SER A 47 3.29 -10.19 4.54
CA SER A 47 2.99 -9.56 5.83
C SER A 47 3.02 -10.56 6.99
N ALA A 48 2.86 -11.86 6.75
CA ALA A 48 2.98 -12.91 7.77
C ALA A 48 4.42 -13.10 8.27
N ASP A 49 5.42 -12.72 7.48
CA ASP A 49 6.82 -12.79 7.87
C ASP A 49 7.24 -11.71 8.87
N CYS A 50 6.45 -10.62 8.97
CA CYS A 50 6.76 -9.50 9.84
C CYS A 50 6.76 -9.90 11.34
N PRO A 51 7.55 -9.21 12.18
CA PRO A 51 7.50 -9.40 13.63
C PRO A 51 6.09 -9.17 14.21
N PRO A 52 5.72 -9.80 15.35
CA PRO A 52 4.38 -9.66 15.94
C PRO A 52 3.98 -8.22 16.33
N CYS A 53 4.95 -7.31 16.46
CA CYS A 53 4.69 -5.90 16.74
C CYS A 53 4.22 -5.09 15.51
N PHE A 54 4.16 -5.69 14.33
CA PHE A 54 3.66 -5.07 13.10
C PHE A 54 2.19 -5.41 12.90
N SER A 55 1.37 -4.40 12.63
CA SER A 55 0.00 -4.61 12.15
C SER A 55 0.05 -5.37 10.82
N ARG A 56 -0.56 -6.56 10.79
CA ARG A 56 -0.63 -7.40 9.59
C ARG A 56 -1.30 -6.69 8.40
N PRO A 57 -2.47 -6.03 8.54
CA PRO A 57 -3.08 -5.34 7.40
C PRO A 57 -2.27 -4.14 6.92
N ILE A 58 -1.69 -3.35 7.83
CA ILE A 58 -0.84 -2.21 7.44
C ILE A 58 0.43 -2.69 6.73
N ALA A 59 1.11 -3.71 7.27
CA ALA A 59 2.30 -4.28 6.65
C ALA A 59 2.01 -4.91 5.28
N ALA A 60 0.82 -5.51 5.10
CA ALA A 60 0.39 -6.07 3.81
C ALA A 60 0.15 -4.98 2.77
N TYR A 61 -0.57 -3.92 3.13
CA TYR A 61 -0.83 -2.80 2.25
C TYR A 61 0.45 -2.05 1.89
N ALA A 62 1.29 -1.74 2.89
CA ALA A 62 2.57 -1.07 2.67
C ALA A 62 3.52 -1.87 1.78
N LEU A 63 3.60 -3.20 1.95
CA LEU A 63 4.38 -4.07 1.08
C LEU A 63 3.85 -4.05 -0.36
N GLY A 64 2.53 -4.13 -0.54
CA GLY A 64 1.89 -4.03 -1.86
C GLY A 64 2.21 -2.71 -2.56
N LEU A 65 2.12 -1.58 -1.83
CA LEU A 65 2.50 -0.27 -2.38
C LEU A 65 3.99 -0.21 -2.73
N ASN A 66 4.87 -0.73 -1.87
CA ASN A 66 6.30 -0.77 -2.12
C ASN A 66 6.66 -1.51 -3.40
N ASP A 67 6.02 -2.66 -3.63
CA ASP A 67 6.24 -3.50 -4.80
C ASP A 67 5.67 -2.87 -6.09
N ALA A 68 4.53 -2.19 -6.00
CA ALA A 68 3.84 -1.63 -7.16
C ALA A 68 4.31 -0.23 -7.57
N MET A 69 4.78 0.60 -6.62
CA MET A 69 5.21 1.96 -6.90
C MET A 69 6.45 1.98 -7.81
N PRO A 70 6.49 2.85 -8.85
CA PRO A 70 7.70 3.08 -9.63
C PRO A 70 8.80 3.73 -8.78
N ASP A 71 10.04 3.67 -9.27
CA ASP A 71 11.24 4.11 -8.53
C ASP A 71 11.21 5.59 -8.10
N ASP A 72 10.52 6.45 -8.84
CA ASP A 72 10.36 7.88 -8.55
C ASP A 72 9.25 8.16 -7.50
N ALA A 73 8.22 7.32 -7.43
CA ALA A 73 7.14 7.44 -6.46
C ALA A 73 7.44 6.74 -5.12
N ARG A 74 8.12 5.59 -5.16
CA ARG A 74 8.40 4.74 -3.98
C ARG A 74 9.06 5.46 -2.80
N PRO A 75 9.96 6.46 -2.98
CA PRO A 75 10.57 7.18 -1.87
C PRO A 75 9.56 7.86 -0.93
N GLN A 76 8.34 8.16 -1.38
CA GLN A 76 7.26 8.68 -0.53
C GLN A 76 6.97 7.76 0.68
N LEU A 77 7.20 6.46 0.52
CA LEU A 77 6.94 5.46 1.56
C LEU A 77 7.91 5.55 2.75
N ILE A 78 9.06 6.22 2.60
CA ILE A 78 10.02 6.42 3.70
C ILE A 78 9.36 7.11 4.91
N ALA A 79 8.38 7.98 4.67
CA ALA A 79 7.63 8.67 5.72
C ALA A 79 6.90 7.72 6.69
N PHE A 80 6.67 6.46 6.30
CA PHE A 80 5.95 5.48 7.11
C PHE A 80 6.84 4.45 7.80
N VAL A 81 8.11 4.31 7.40
CA VAL A 81 9.04 3.26 7.90
C VAL A 81 9.05 3.20 9.43
N LEU A 82 9.11 4.37 10.06
CA LEU A 82 9.18 4.53 11.50
C LEU A 82 7.85 4.25 12.23
N ARG A 83 6.73 4.20 11.51
CA ARG A 83 5.38 4.01 12.05
C ARG A 83 4.88 2.57 11.93
N LEU A 84 5.60 1.71 11.21
CA LEU A 84 5.21 0.32 10.99
C LEU A 84 5.51 -0.57 12.20
N SER A 85 6.67 -0.40 12.83
CA SER A 85 7.03 -1.17 14.02
C SER A 85 6.27 -0.67 15.25
N GLY A 86 5.69 -1.59 16.02
CA GLY A 86 4.83 -1.24 17.16
C GLY A 86 3.39 -0.86 16.78
N SER A 87 3.02 -0.95 15.50
CA SER A 87 1.67 -0.66 15.02
C SER A 87 0.64 -1.76 15.32
N ALA A 88 1.08 -2.98 15.67
CA ALA A 88 0.16 -4.09 15.95
C ALA A 88 -0.80 -3.76 17.10
N ASP A 89 -2.06 -4.15 16.91
CA ASP A 89 -3.13 -3.94 17.86
C ASP A 89 -4.06 -5.17 17.94
N ARG A 90 -5.16 -5.02 18.68
CA ARG A 90 -6.18 -6.04 18.89
C ARG A 90 -6.90 -6.37 17.57
N PRO A 91 -7.45 -7.60 17.44
CA PRO A 91 -8.09 -8.05 16.20
C PRO A 91 -9.22 -7.14 15.69
N ASP A 92 -9.97 -6.49 16.57
CA ASP A 92 -11.04 -5.56 16.22
C ASP A 92 -10.51 -4.28 15.55
N VAL A 93 -9.38 -3.76 16.04
CA VAL A 93 -8.66 -2.63 15.42
C VAL A 93 -8.08 -3.02 14.07
N GLU A 94 -7.46 -4.20 13.97
CA GLU A 94 -6.91 -4.68 12.71
C GLU A 94 -8.00 -4.90 11.65
N ALA A 95 -9.16 -5.43 12.06
CA ALA A 95 -10.32 -5.53 11.17
C ALA A 95 -10.85 -4.15 10.76
N ALA A 96 -10.84 -3.15 11.64
CA ALA A 96 -11.21 -1.78 11.30
C ALA A 96 -10.24 -1.15 10.28
N ARG A 97 -8.94 -1.41 10.41
CA ARG A 97 -7.92 -0.99 9.43
C ARG A 97 -8.15 -1.62 8.06
N THR A 98 -8.37 -2.94 7.98
CA THR A 98 -8.68 -3.61 6.70
C THR A 98 -9.92 -3.02 6.05
N ARG A 99 -11.01 -2.82 6.81
CA ARG A 99 -12.23 -2.19 6.28
C ARG A 99 -12.00 -0.77 5.79
N ARG A 100 -11.18 0.01 6.50
CA ARG A 100 -10.83 1.37 6.12
C ARG A 100 -10.03 1.40 4.81
N LEU A 101 -9.00 0.56 4.69
CA LEU A 101 -8.20 0.43 3.48
C LEU A 101 -9.07 0.07 2.27
N ALA A 102 -9.97 -0.90 2.42
CA ALA A 102 -10.90 -1.30 1.37
C ALA A 102 -11.84 -0.15 0.97
N LEU A 103 -12.54 0.44 1.94
CA LEU A 103 -13.50 1.53 1.70
C LEU A 103 -12.82 2.73 1.03
N ASP A 104 -11.69 3.17 1.55
CA ASP A 104 -11.00 4.34 1.03
C ASP A 104 -10.39 4.07 -0.35
N SER A 105 -9.91 2.84 -0.64
CA SER A 105 -9.45 2.48 -1.98
C SER A 105 -10.57 2.58 -3.02
N ILE A 106 -11.80 2.20 -2.67
CA ILE A 106 -12.97 2.35 -3.54
C ILE A 106 -13.30 3.82 -3.74
N ARG A 107 -13.44 4.57 -2.65
CA ARG A 107 -13.90 5.96 -2.67
C ARG A 107 -12.90 6.91 -3.30
N GLN A 108 -11.61 6.71 -3.04
CA GLN A 108 -10.57 7.68 -3.37
C GLN A 108 -9.76 7.28 -4.60
N ILE A 109 -9.77 6.01 -5.03
CA ILE A 109 -8.97 5.55 -6.17
C ILE A 109 -9.86 4.95 -7.28
N LEU A 110 -10.71 3.98 -6.97
CA LEU A 110 -11.61 3.38 -7.98
C LEU A 110 -12.60 4.42 -8.54
N ALA A 111 -13.17 5.29 -7.69
CA ALA A 111 -14.11 6.31 -8.15
C ALA A 111 -13.51 7.27 -9.20
N PRO A 112 -12.32 7.89 -8.99
CA PRO A 112 -11.66 8.67 -10.04
C PRO A 112 -11.34 7.87 -11.32
N LEU A 113 -11.01 6.57 -11.20
CA LEU A 113 -10.78 5.71 -12.36
C LEU A 113 -12.06 5.50 -13.17
N CYS A 114 -13.18 5.22 -12.51
CA CYS A 114 -14.50 5.15 -13.14
C CYS A 114 -14.86 6.48 -13.84
N ALA A 115 -14.61 7.61 -13.19
CA ALA A 115 -14.86 8.93 -13.79
C ALA A 115 -14.00 9.13 -15.04
N ARG A 116 -12.71 8.77 -14.98
CA ARG A 116 -11.81 8.83 -16.14
C ARG A 116 -12.28 7.93 -17.28
N ALA A 117 -12.89 6.80 -16.97
CA ALA A 117 -13.45 5.85 -17.93
C ALA A 117 -14.82 6.26 -18.49
N GLY A 118 -15.35 7.44 -18.13
CA GLY A 118 -16.67 7.91 -18.58
C GLY A 118 -17.85 7.24 -17.87
N MET A 119 -17.62 6.57 -16.75
CA MET A 119 -18.67 5.90 -15.95
C MET A 119 -19.13 6.80 -14.79
N ALA A 120 -19.77 7.92 -15.08
CA ALA A 120 -20.12 8.93 -14.08
C ALA A 120 -20.93 8.38 -12.90
N GLU A 121 -22.01 7.63 -13.16
CA GLU A 121 -22.85 7.03 -12.11
C GLU A 121 -22.08 6.06 -11.20
N HIS A 122 -21.15 5.30 -11.77
CA HIS A 122 -20.32 4.35 -11.01
C HIS A 122 -19.28 5.08 -10.17
N ALA A 123 -18.73 6.18 -10.69
CA ALA A 123 -17.82 7.05 -9.95
C ALA A 123 -18.53 7.69 -8.75
N GLU A 124 -19.74 8.22 -8.94
CA GLU A 124 -20.55 8.81 -7.87
C GLU A 124 -20.92 7.76 -6.81
N ALA A 125 -21.37 6.58 -7.24
CA ALA A 125 -21.69 5.48 -6.33
C ALA A 125 -20.48 5.03 -5.52
N CYS A 126 -19.30 4.91 -6.15
CA CYS A 126 -18.07 4.54 -5.45
C CYS A 126 -17.63 5.64 -4.46
N ALA A 127 -17.62 6.91 -4.85
CA ALA A 127 -17.16 8.02 -4.01
C ALA A 127 -18.12 8.29 -2.83
N GLY A 128 -19.42 8.21 -3.09
CA GLY A 128 -20.50 8.51 -2.16
C GLY A 128 -20.90 7.36 -1.23
N ALA A 129 -20.31 6.17 -1.39
CA ALA A 129 -20.65 5.01 -0.56
C ALA A 129 -20.45 5.31 0.94
N PRO A 130 -21.51 5.22 1.77
CA PRO A 130 -21.43 5.60 3.18
C PRO A 130 -20.73 4.54 4.04
N ASP A 131 -20.71 3.28 3.57
CA ASP A 131 -20.11 2.15 4.25
C ASP A 131 -19.48 1.17 3.25
N LEU A 132 -18.76 0.19 3.79
CA LEU A 132 -18.05 -0.82 2.99
C LEU A 132 -19.00 -1.72 2.19
N SER A 133 -20.18 -2.04 2.70
CA SER A 133 -21.12 -2.92 1.99
C SER A 133 -21.60 -2.28 0.69
N LEU A 134 -22.01 -1.00 0.77
CA LEU A 134 -22.43 -0.23 -0.40
C LEU A 134 -21.25 0.08 -1.33
N ALA A 135 -20.05 0.32 -0.79
CA ALA A 135 -18.85 0.49 -1.60
C ALA A 135 -18.52 -0.76 -2.41
N LEU A 136 -18.59 -1.95 -1.80
CA LEU A 136 -18.37 -3.23 -2.47
C LEU A 136 -19.44 -3.52 -3.54
N ALA A 137 -20.69 -3.11 -3.29
CA ALA A 137 -21.75 -3.21 -4.30
C ALA A 137 -21.46 -2.30 -5.51
N ALA A 138 -21.04 -1.06 -5.28
CA ALA A 138 -20.64 -0.14 -6.33
C ALA A 138 -19.42 -0.67 -7.12
N ALA A 139 -18.41 -1.23 -6.43
CA ALA A 139 -17.26 -1.86 -7.07
C ALA A 139 -17.67 -3.05 -7.95
N ARG A 140 -18.55 -3.95 -7.47
CA ARG A 140 -19.09 -5.04 -8.29
C ARG A 140 -19.80 -4.55 -9.54
N SER A 141 -20.60 -3.48 -9.42
CA SER A 141 -21.26 -2.89 -10.60
C SER A 141 -20.23 -2.35 -11.60
N ALA A 142 -19.21 -1.64 -11.10
CA ALA A 142 -18.14 -1.09 -11.93
C ALA A 142 -17.30 -2.17 -12.62
N GLU A 143 -17.08 -3.31 -11.95
CA GLU A 143 -16.41 -4.47 -12.53
C GLU A 143 -17.13 -4.96 -13.78
N TRP A 144 -18.43 -5.28 -13.64
CA TRP A 144 -19.25 -5.79 -14.74
C TRP A 144 -19.31 -4.81 -15.90
N GLN A 145 -19.55 -3.53 -15.61
CA GLN A 145 -19.63 -2.50 -16.64
C GLN A 145 -18.27 -2.30 -17.35
N GLY A 146 -17.16 -2.29 -16.60
CA GLY A 146 -15.82 -2.19 -17.16
C GLY A 146 -15.49 -3.36 -18.08
N GLY A 147 -15.85 -4.58 -17.68
CA GLY A 147 -15.66 -5.79 -18.49
C GLY A 147 -16.44 -5.74 -19.80
N ALA A 148 -17.73 -5.38 -19.73
CA ALA A 148 -18.59 -5.27 -20.91
C ALA A 148 -18.08 -4.21 -21.91
N LEU A 149 -17.74 -3.02 -21.40
CA LEU A 149 -17.22 -1.93 -22.24
C LEU A 149 -15.83 -2.24 -22.81
N ALA A 150 -14.98 -2.94 -22.06
CA ALA A 150 -13.67 -3.38 -22.57
C ALA A 150 -13.82 -4.37 -23.73
N GLN A 151 -14.74 -5.32 -23.63
CA GLN A 151 -15.02 -6.28 -24.69
C GLN A 151 -15.57 -5.60 -25.95
N GLU A 152 -16.48 -4.64 -25.78
CA GLU A 152 -17.02 -3.86 -26.90
C GLU A 152 -15.94 -2.99 -27.57
N ALA A 153 -15.10 -2.32 -26.78
CA ALA A 153 -13.97 -1.55 -27.29
C ALA A 153 -12.99 -2.45 -28.08
N ALA A 154 -12.72 -3.66 -27.61
CA ALA A 154 -11.87 -4.63 -28.32
C ALA A 154 -12.48 -5.06 -29.67
N ARG A 155 -13.78 -5.35 -29.72
CA ARG A 155 -14.50 -5.65 -30.98
C ARG A 155 -14.37 -4.51 -31.99
N MET A 156 -14.46 -3.28 -31.50
CA MET A 156 -14.33 -2.06 -32.30
C MET A 156 -12.87 -1.62 -32.53
N ARG A 157 -11.88 -2.41 -32.07
CA ARG A 157 -10.44 -2.10 -32.17
C ARG A 157 -10.03 -0.76 -31.53
N ARG A 158 -10.77 -0.31 -30.52
CA ARG A 158 -10.49 0.89 -29.71
C ARG A 158 -9.61 0.50 -28.53
N TRP A 159 -8.35 0.17 -28.81
CA TRP A 159 -7.44 -0.45 -27.82
C TRP A 159 -7.20 0.40 -26.57
N ARG A 160 -7.07 1.72 -26.72
CA ARG A 160 -6.85 2.63 -25.58
C ARG A 160 -8.07 2.67 -24.65
N ASP A 161 -9.26 2.81 -25.22
CA ASP A 161 -10.51 2.77 -24.47
C ASP A 161 -10.65 1.40 -23.78
N GLY A 162 -10.41 0.31 -24.53
CA GLY A 162 -10.48 -1.05 -23.99
C GLY A 162 -9.51 -1.28 -22.82
N ALA A 163 -8.30 -0.73 -22.89
CA ALA A 163 -7.32 -0.81 -21.80
C ALA A 163 -7.80 -0.09 -20.53
N LEU A 164 -8.36 1.12 -20.67
CA LEU A 164 -8.93 1.88 -19.56
C LEU A 164 -10.15 1.18 -18.93
N GLN A 165 -11.07 0.66 -19.75
CA GLN A 165 -12.24 -0.06 -19.26
C GLN A 165 -11.86 -1.38 -18.58
N SER A 166 -10.85 -2.07 -19.12
CA SER A 166 -10.30 -3.28 -18.52
C SER A 166 -9.57 -3.00 -17.20
N ALA A 167 -8.94 -1.81 -17.08
CA ALA A 167 -8.36 -1.36 -15.82
C ALA A 167 -9.43 -1.12 -14.76
N VAL A 168 -10.57 -0.51 -15.10
CA VAL A 168 -11.73 -0.40 -14.18
C VAL A 168 -12.14 -1.78 -13.68
N ALA A 169 -12.32 -2.75 -14.59
CA ALA A 169 -12.75 -4.09 -14.23
C ALA A 169 -11.80 -4.77 -13.23
N ARG A 170 -10.51 -4.85 -13.56
CA ARG A 170 -9.50 -5.48 -12.67
C ARG A 170 -9.35 -4.74 -11.34
N THR A 171 -9.35 -3.41 -11.38
CA THR A 171 -9.24 -2.56 -10.16
C THR A 171 -10.44 -2.78 -9.25
N ALA A 172 -11.65 -2.90 -9.81
CA ALA A 172 -12.85 -3.20 -9.08
C ALA A 172 -12.84 -4.61 -8.47
N THR A 173 -12.32 -5.63 -9.19
CA THR A 173 -12.12 -6.97 -8.62
C THR A 173 -11.14 -6.95 -7.44
N ALA A 174 -10.02 -6.22 -7.55
CA ALA A 174 -9.08 -6.05 -6.43
C ALA A 174 -9.73 -5.34 -5.24
N ALA A 175 -10.54 -4.31 -5.50
CA ALA A 175 -11.26 -3.57 -4.46
C ALA A 175 -12.26 -4.45 -3.68
N GLN A 176 -12.86 -5.46 -4.33
CA GLN A 176 -13.72 -6.41 -3.64
C GLN A 176 -12.93 -7.28 -2.65
N ARG A 177 -11.79 -7.80 -3.10
CA ARG A 177 -10.88 -8.64 -2.30
C ARG A 177 -10.21 -7.87 -1.16
N ALA A 178 -10.07 -6.55 -1.30
CA ALA A 178 -9.48 -5.68 -0.29
C ALA A 178 -10.18 -5.73 1.08
N SER A 179 -11.45 -6.14 1.13
CA SER A 179 -12.19 -6.31 2.39
C SER A 179 -11.69 -7.46 3.27
N GLU A 180 -10.98 -8.42 2.67
CA GLU A 180 -10.43 -9.61 3.33
C GLU A 180 -8.90 -9.59 3.33
N ASP A 181 -8.28 -9.08 2.26
CA ASP A 181 -6.83 -8.97 2.10
C ASP A 181 -6.41 -7.52 1.83
N ALA A 182 -5.81 -6.88 2.84
CA ALA A 182 -5.32 -5.51 2.75
C ALA A 182 -4.27 -5.29 1.64
N ARG A 183 -3.58 -6.33 1.16
CA ARG A 183 -2.67 -6.21 0.01
C ARG A 183 -3.44 -5.87 -1.27
N CYS A 184 -4.66 -6.39 -1.45
CA CYS A 184 -5.48 -6.09 -2.61
C CYS A 184 -5.91 -4.61 -2.68
N ALA A 185 -5.96 -3.89 -1.54
CA ALA A 185 -6.15 -2.43 -1.58
C ALA A 185 -4.97 -1.72 -2.29
N ALA A 186 -3.76 -2.26 -2.26
CA ALA A 186 -2.62 -1.71 -2.99
C ALA A 186 -2.71 -2.03 -4.49
N GLU A 187 -3.23 -3.20 -4.86
CA GLU A 187 -3.53 -3.57 -6.25
C GLU A 187 -4.58 -2.61 -6.87
N VAL A 188 -5.49 -2.03 -6.06
CA VAL A 188 -6.40 -0.97 -6.52
C VAL A 188 -5.60 0.27 -6.98
N ALA A 189 -4.58 0.67 -6.23
CA ALA A 189 -3.71 1.77 -6.61
C ALA A 189 -2.89 1.44 -7.86
N GLU A 190 -2.31 0.24 -7.93
CA GLU A 190 -1.56 -0.26 -9.08
C GLU A 190 -2.40 -0.23 -10.37
N GLY A 191 -3.64 -0.72 -10.31
CA GLY A 191 -4.55 -0.77 -11.47
C GLY A 191 -4.97 0.62 -11.97
N ALA A 192 -5.11 1.59 -11.07
CA ALA A 192 -5.55 2.95 -11.40
C ALA A 192 -4.39 3.89 -11.82
N ALA A 193 -3.18 3.69 -11.28
CA ALA A 193 -2.05 4.60 -11.45
C ALA A 193 -1.68 4.94 -12.91
N PRO A 194 -1.76 4.01 -13.89
CA PRO A 194 -1.48 4.35 -15.30
C PRO A 194 -2.46 5.36 -15.91
N PHE A 195 -3.65 5.52 -15.33
CA PHE A 195 -4.74 6.33 -15.90
C PHE A 195 -5.10 7.53 -15.03
N VAL A 196 -4.93 7.45 -13.71
CA VAL A 196 -5.34 8.48 -12.76
C VAL A 196 -4.10 9.11 -12.12
N PRO A 197 -3.83 10.41 -12.38
CA PRO A 197 -2.77 11.14 -11.72
C PRO A 197 -2.91 11.10 -10.19
N ASP A 198 -1.79 11.25 -9.49
CA ASP A 198 -1.73 11.33 -8.02
C ASP A 198 -2.26 10.09 -7.28
N THR A 199 -2.50 8.97 -7.97
CA THR A 199 -2.97 7.71 -7.36
C THR A 199 -2.05 7.26 -6.23
N TRP A 200 -0.73 7.39 -6.40
CA TRP A 200 0.25 7.05 -5.38
C TRP A 200 0.17 7.95 -4.14
N ALA A 201 -0.02 9.26 -4.32
CA ALA A 201 -0.21 10.19 -3.20
C ALA A 201 -1.51 9.89 -2.43
N ARG A 202 -2.58 9.52 -3.14
CA ARG A 202 -3.84 9.06 -2.52
C ARG A 202 -3.62 7.76 -1.75
N ALA A 203 -2.89 6.80 -2.31
CA ALA A 203 -2.56 5.56 -1.62
C ALA A 203 -1.75 5.79 -0.33
N CYS A 204 -0.79 6.73 -0.35
CA CYS A 204 -0.08 7.16 0.86
C CYS A 204 -1.02 7.80 1.89
N THR A 205 -1.99 8.61 1.45
CA THR A 205 -3.01 9.21 2.33
C THR A 205 -3.90 8.14 2.99
N ILE A 206 -4.24 7.08 2.25
CA ILE A 206 -4.99 5.94 2.76
C ILE A 206 -4.18 5.16 3.80
N LEU A 207 -2.89 4.92 3.54
CA LEU A 207 -1.98 4.30 4.50
C LEU A 207 -1.89 5.12 5.80
N ASP A 208 -1.74 6.44 5.68
CA ASP A 208 -1.70 7.36 6.81
C ASP A 208 -2.97 7.30 7.66
N ALA A 209 -4.13 7.37 7.01
CA ALA A 209 -5.42 7.31 7.68
C ALA A 209 -5.67 5.96 8.37
N ALA A 210 -5.21 4.85 7.80
CA ALA A 210 -5.32 3.53 8.41
C ALA A 210 -4.38 3.37 9.61
N LEU A 211 -3.16 3.90 9.53
CA LEU A 211 -2.20 3.95 10.64
C LEU A 211 -2.73 4.76 11.84
N ALA A 212 -3.59 5.76 11.61
CA ALA A 212 -4.19 6.56 12.65
C ALA A 212 -5.27 5.82 13.48
N ILE A 213 -5.75 4.66 13.02
CA ILE A 213 -6.75 3.86 13.72
C ILE A 213 -6.07 3.02 14.81
N GLY A 214 -6.48 3.20 16.07
CA GLY A 214 -5.99 2.44 17.21
C GLY A 214 -4.58 2.84 17.65
N ARG A 215 -3.79 1.87 18.12
CA ARG A 215 -2.41 2.06 18.58
C ARG A 215 -1.56 2.61 17.45
N GLN A 216 -1.00 3.77 17.71
CA GLN A 216 0.03 4.37 16.88
C GLN A 216 1.39 3.95 17.46
N ALA A 217 2.38 3.72 16.60
CA ALA A 217 3.75 3.51 17.05
C ALA A 217 4.15 4.68 17.97
N PRO A 218 4.79 4.42 19.13
CA PRO A 218 5.19 5.48 20.04
C PRO A 218 6.09 6.50 19.32
N GLU A 219 6.04 7.76 19.76
CA GLU A 219 7.04 8.75 19.34
C GLU A 219 8.45 8.19 19.61
N ILE A 220 9.31 8.29 18.61
CA ILE A 220 10.58 7.58 18.62
C ILE A 220 11.58 8.27 19.54
N ASP A 221 12.15 7.49 20.45
CA ASP A 221 13.46 7.77 21.03
C ASP A 221 14.54 7.62 19.94
N LEU A 222 14.98 8.76 19.40
CA LEU A 222 15.99 8.86 18.34
C LEU A 222 17.32 8.22 18.75
N VAL A 223 17.66 8.24 20.04
CA VAL A 223 18.89 7.65 20.57
C VAL A 223 18.80 6.13 20.57
N GLY A 224 17.66 5.59 21.00
CA GLY A 224 17.38 4.15 20.93
C GLY A 224 17.34 3.62 19.49
N ALA A 225 16.77 4.37 18.54
CA ALA A 225 16.79 4.01 17.11
C ALA A 225 18.21 3.95 16.53
N ARG A 226 19.09 4.84 16.98
CA ARG A 226 20.50 4.85 16.59
C ARG A 226 21.26 3.62 17.08
N ALA A 227 21.22 3.33 18.38
CA ALA A 227 21.93 2.19 18.95
C ALA A 227 21.53 0.85 18.29
N ARG A 228 20.25 0.78 17.90
CA ARG A 228 19.63 -0.34 17.20
C ARG A 228 20.13 -0.53 15.77
N LEU A 229 20.30 0.57 15.02
CA LEU A 229 20.89 0.54 13.69
C LEU A 229 22.37 0.10 13.72
N ASP A 230 23.13 0.58 14.71
CA ASP A 230 24.53 0.22 14.87
C ASP A 230 24.69 -1.27 15.25
N ALA A 231 23.81 -1.81 16.09
CA ALA A 231 23.77 -3.24 16.41
C ALA A 231 23.46 -4.12 15.19
N ALA A 232 22.52 -3.70 14.34
CA ALA A 232 22.19 -4.42 13.10
C ALA A 232 23.39 -4.46 12.13
N ARG A 233 24.22 -3.41 12.08
CA ARG A 233 25.46 -3.38 11.28
C ARG A 233 26.55 -4.29 11.84
N ALA A 234 26.68 -4.37 13.15
CA ALA A 234 27.72 -5.17 13.81
C ALA A 234 27.48 -6.69 13.72
N GLY A 235 26.24 -7.13 13.46
CA GLY A 235 25.87 -8.54 13.31
C GLY A 235 26.09 -9.15 11.92
N ILE A 236 26.68 -8.41 10.98
CA ILE A 236 26.88 -8.85 9.59
C ILE A 236 28.30 -9.42 9.47
N PRO A 237 28.49 -10.74 9.22
CA PRO A 237 29.79 -11.25 8.81
C PRO A 237 30.16 -10.70 7.42
N ALA A 238 31.43 -10.32 7.27
CA ALA A 238 32.01 -9.67 6.08
C ALA A 238 31.89 -10.51 4.80
#